data_AF-A0A965PS16-F1
#
_entry.id   AF-A0A965PS16-F1
#
_cell.length_a   1.000
_cell.length_b   1.000
_cell.length_c   1.000
_cell.angle_alpha   90.00
_cell.angle_beta   90.00
_cell.angle_gamma   90.00
#
_symmetry.space_group_name_H-M   'P 1'
#
loop_
_entity.id
_entity.type
_entity.pdbx_description
1 polymer ?
#
loop_
_entity_poly.entity_id
_entity_poly.type
_entity_poly.pdbx_seq_one_letter_code
_entity_poly.pdbx_strand_id
1 'polypeptide(L)'
;GGINSGYFITTGSKNTILGNYTGNNGGLDIRTANNYIVLSDGDGNWRWANRAGTEFIKASNTGSWVASSWVTVRSNVTSLGYFLEITAYGYENGIVNSGINNWLATYSSASGWTLVKISEATAGNTYGTPVLRFTGDTLETQGLTSVSTGRWFVFIRAFTEAV
;
A
#
# COMPACT_ATOMS: atom_id res chain seq x y z
N GLY A 1 -31.50 7.81 -11.07
CA GLY A 1 -32.29 6.97 -10.15
C GLY A 1 -31.75 7.16 -8.75
N GLY A 2 -32.62 7.50 -7.81
CA GLY A 2 -32.26 7.73 -6.39
C GLY A 2 -33.47 7.65 -5.45
N ILE A 3 -34.59 7.05 -5.90
CA ILE A 3 -35.91 7.17 -5.28
C ILE A 3 -35.92 6.62 -3.84
N ASN A 4 -35.03 5.67 -3.53
CA ASN A 4 -34.95 5.03 -2.21
C ASN A 4 -33.61 5.32 -1.49
N SER A 5 -32.83 6.29 -1.97
CA SER A 5 -31.54 6.64 -1.36
C SER A 5 -31.74 7.08 0.09
N GLY A 6 -31.14 6.34 1.03
CA GLY A 6 -31.23 6.64 2.45
C GLY A 6 -32.64 6.54 3.04
N TYR A 7 -33.58 5.84 2.39
CA TYR A 7 -34.98 5.78 2.83
C TYR A 7 -35.17 5.30 4.28
N PHE A 8 -34.32 4.38 4.76
CA PHE A 8 -34.39 3.86 6.13
C PHE A 8 -33.41 4.53 7.11
N ILE A 9 -32.79 5.66 6.73
CA ILE A 9 -31.93 6.42 7.65
C ILE A 9 -32.79 6.96 8.80
N THR A 10 -32.34 6.74 10.03
CA THR A 10 -33.00 7.24 11.24
C THR A 10 -32.10 8.27 11.94
N THR A 11 -31.15 7.83 12.77
CA THR A 11 -30.23 8.73 13.49
C THR A 11 -28.90 8.99 12.75
N GLY A 12 -28.67 8.32 11.61
CA GLY A 12 -27.55 8.50 10.71
C GLY A 12 -27.71 9.68 9.74
N SER A 13 -28.19 10.83 10.22
CA SER A 13 -28.63 11.94 9.36
C SER A 13 -27.51 12.67 8.60
N LYS A 14 -26.24 12.42 8.93
CA LYS A 14 -25.07 13.09 8.32
C LYS A 14 -24.42 12.30 7.20
N ASN A 15 -25.19 11.46 6.51
CA ASN A 15 -24.68 10.64 5.41
C ASN A 15 -25.02 11.27 4.05
N THR A 16 -24.11 11.17 3.09
CA THR A 16 -24.33 11.52 1.68
C THR A 16 -24.40 10.25 0.87
N ILE A 17 -25.51 10.00 0.18
CA ILE A 17 -25.73 8.75 -0.57
C ILE A 17 -26.06 9.10 -2.02
N LEU A 18 -25.25 8.61 -2.95
CA LEU A 18 -25.48 8.73 -4.40
C LEU A 18 -25.78 7.34 -4.98
N GLY A 19 -27.03 7.16 -5.44
CA GLY A 19 -27.58 5.88 -5.93
C GLY A 19 -28.88 5.50 -5.21
N ASN A 20 -29.24 4.21 -5.21
CA ASN A 20 -30.47 3.66 -4.59
C ASN A 20 -30.22 2.90 -3.27
N TYR A 21 -29.08 3.10 -2.62
CA TYR A 21 -28.77 2.39 -1.37
C TYR A 21 -29.66 2.86 -0.20
N THR A 22 -30.32 1.89 0.44
CA THR A 22 -31.37 2.13 1.44
C THR A 22 -30.85 2.26 2.87
N GLY A 23 -29.57 1.92 3.10
CA GLY A 23 -28.87 2.18 4.36
C GLY A 23 -28.38 0.94 5.13
N ASN A 24 -28.79 -0.29 4.78
CA ASN A 24 -28.39 -1.50 5.52
C ASN A 24 -28.13 -2.76 4.66
N ASN A 25 -27.92 -2.60 3.35
CA ASN A 25 -27.59 -3.71 2.44
C ASN A 25 -26.09 -4.06 2.46
N GLY A 26 -25.77 -5.34 2.18
CA GLY A 26 -24.39 -5.78 1.94
C GLY A 26 -23.43 -5.61 3.12
N GLY A 27 -23.93 -5.69 4.36
CA GLY A 27 -23.11 -5.64 5.58
C GLY A 27 -22.65 -4.24 6.02
N LEU A 28 -22.93 -3.20 5.23
CA LEU A 28 -22.82 -1.81 5.65
C LEU A 28 -24.16 -1.40 6.24
N ASP A 29 -24.19 -0.90 7.48
CA ASP A 29 -25.38 -0.30 8.11
C ASP A 29 -25.06 1.12 8.57
N ILE A 30 -25.68 2.08 7.91
CA ILE A 30 -25.52 3.51 8.18
C ILE A 30 -26.81 4.16 8.69
N ARG A 31 -27.85 3.37 9.01
CA ARG A 31 -29.15 3.90 9.45
C ARG A 31 -29.03 4.73 10.72
N THR A 32 -28.11 4.37 11.60
CA THR A 32 -27.82 5.05 12.86
C THR A 32 -26.39 5.61 12.95
N ALA A 33 -25.57 5.40 11.91
CA ALA A 33 -24.19 5.86 11.84
C ALA A 33 -24.09 7.14 11.02
N ASN A 34 -23.14 8.02 11.35
CA ASN A 34 -23.01 9.34 10.75
C ASN A 34 -21.71 9.50 9.95
N ASN A 35 -21.72 10.49 9.05
CA ASN A 35 -20.60 10.97 8.26
C ASN A 35 -20.09 9.96 7.23
N TYR A 36 -20.97 9.15 6.66
CA TYR A 36 -20.66 8.27 5.54
C TYR A 36 -20.95 8.94 4.20
N ILE A 37 -20.08 8.71 3.23
CA ILE A 37 -20.31 8.97 1.81
C ILE A 37 -20.45 7.62 1.13
N VAL A 38 -21.62 7.32 0.57
CA VAL A 38 -21.92 6.04 -0.09
C VAL A 38 -22.22 6.26 -1.56
N LEU A 39 -21.54 5.50 -2.43
CA LEU A 39 -21.84 5.38 -3.84
C LEU A 39 -22.40 3.98 -4.09
N SER A 40 -23.64 3.90 -4.56
CA SER A 40 -24.30 2.64 -4.86
C SER A 40 -24.59 2.50 -6.33
N ASP A 41 -24.78 1.27 -6.78
CA ASP A 41 -25.40 1.03 -8.08
C ASP A 41 -26.92 1.31 -8.03
N GLY A 42 -27.56 1.23 -9.18
CA GLY A 42 -29.00 1.45 -9.34
C GLY A 42 -29.88 0.44 -8.61
N ASP A 43 -29.32 -0.68 -8.14
CA ASP A 43 -30.04 -1.75 -7.45
C ASP A 43 -29.91 -1.67 -5.92
N GLY A 44 -29.21 -0.65 -5.42
CA GLY A 44 -29.03 -0.43 -3.99
C GLY A 44 -27.92 -1.27 -3.37
N ASN A 45 -26.98 -1.79 -4.15
CA ASN A 45 -25.74 -2.36 -3.63
C ASN A 45 -24.66 -1.27 -3.57
N TRP A 46 -24.06 -1.08 -2.39
CA TRP A 46 -22.96 -0.14 -2.27
C TRP A 46 -21.74 -0.66 -3.04
N ARG A 47 -21.14 0.22 -3.84
CA ARG A 47 -19.87 -0.03 -4.55
C ARG A 47 -18.72 0.68 -3.88
N TRP A 48 -19.03 1.73 -3.14
CA TRP A 48 -18.07 2.49 -2.35
C TRP A 48 -18.74 3.08 -1.12
N ALA A 49 -18.04 3.05 0.00
CA ALA A 49 -18.44 3.74 1.22
C ALA A 49 -17.20 4.24 1.95
N ASN A 50 -17.25 5.47 2.46
CA ASN A 50 -16.17 6.07 3.24
C ASN A 50 -16.78 6.83 4.43
N ARG A 51 -16.10 6.85 5.57
CA ARG A 51 -16.53 7.62 6.76
C ARG A 51 -15.61 8.82 6.95
N ALA A 52 -16.13 9.96 7.40
CA ALA A 52 -15.29 11.13 7.69
C ALA A 52 -14.07 10.76 8.55
N GLY A 53 -12.90 11.23 8.11
CA GLY A 53 -11.61 10.91 8.72
C GLY A 53 -10.89 9.70 8.12
N THR A 54 -11.50 8.99 7.16
CA THR A 54 -10.83 7.90 6.41
C THR A 54 -10.49 8.35 4.98
N GLU A 55 -9.31 7.98 4.46
CA GLU A 55 -8.93 8.29 3.08
C GLU A 55 -9.74 7.46 2.06
N PHE A 56 -10.02 8.03 0.89
CA PHE A 56 -10.66 7.32 -0.22
C PHE A 56 -9.61 6.47 -0.97
N ILE A 57 -9.39 5.21 -0.57
CA ILE A 57 -8.42 4.31 -1.25
C ILE A 57 -9.14 3.08 -1.83
N LYS A 58 -9.37 3.05 -3.15
CA LYS A 58 -9.77 1.83 -3.89
C LYS A 58 -8.56 0.91 -4.06
N ALA A 59 -8.31 0.03 -3.09
CA ALA A 59 -7.50 -1.16 -3.32
C ALA A 59 -8.40 -2.26 -3.90
N SER A 60 -8.33 -2.51 -5.21
CA SER A 60 -9.00 -3.67 -5.82
C SER A 60 -8.25 -4.95 -5.42
N ASN A 61 -8.87 -5.76 -4.55
CA ASN A 61 -8.39 -7.09 -4.17
C ASN A 61 -8.69 -8.12 -5.27
N THR A 62 -7.88 -8.08 -6.33
CA THR A 62 -7.58 -9.22 -7.20
C THR A 62 -6.28 -8.92 -7.95
N GLY A 63 -5.14 -9.28 -7.36
CA GLY A 63 -3.87 -9.45 -8.08
C GLY A 63 -3.35 -8.26 -8.91
N SER A 64 -3.75 -7.02 -8.59
CA SER A 64 -3.33 -5.85 -9.35
C SER A 64 -2.02 -5.30 -8.79
N TRP A 65 -0.92 -5.70 -9.43
CA TRP A 65 0.32 -4.94 -9.43
C TRP A 65 0.01 -3.54 -9.96
N VAL A 66 0.02 -2.54 -9.08
CA VAL A 66 -0.19 -1.14 -9.45
C VAL A 66 1.06 -0.67 -10.19
N ALA A 67 1.14 -1.00 -11.48
CA ALA A 67 2.10 -0.40 -12.39
C ALA A 67 1.70 1.06 -12.57
N SER A 68 2.54 1.96 -12.05
CA SER A 68 2.55 3.39 -12.36
C SER A 68 1.29 4.17 -11.94
N SER A 69 1.21 4.54 -10.67
CA SER A 69 0.58 5.79 -10.20
C SER A 69 1.05 6.07 -8.79
N TRP A 70 1.29 7.34 -8.44
CA TRP A 70 1.84 7.80 -7.16
C TRP A 70 0.95 7.41 -5.96
N VAL A 71 1.02 6.14 -5.55
CA VAL A 71 0.52 5.67 -4.26
C VAL A 71 1.58 6.00 -3.24
N THR A 72 1.31 7.02 -2.42
CA THR A 72 2.13 7.27 -1.23
C THR A 72 1.82 6.15 -0.23
N VAL A 73 2.72 5.18 -0.11
CA VAL A 73 2.69 4.23 1.00
C VAL A 73 3.12 5.00 2.25
N ARG A 74 2.16 5.61 2.95
CA ARG A 74 2.40 6.09 4.31
C ARG A 74 2.33 4.89 5.24
N SER A 75 3.49 4.44 5.73
CA SER A 75 3.53 3.62 6.93
C SER A 75 3.03 4.47 8.10
N ASN A 76 2.03 4.00 8.84
CA ASN A 76 1.61 4.61 10.10
C ASN A 76 2.74 4.45 11.12
N VAL A 77 3.73 5.35 11.12
CA VAL A 77 4.72 5.35 12.17
C VAL A 77 4.25 6.28 13.27
N THR A 78 3.63 5.70 14.29
CA THR A 78 3.02 6.41 15.42
C THR A 78 4.04 6.84 16.48
N SER A 79 5.34 6.62 16.28
CA SER A 79 6.41 7.18 17.12
C SER A 79 7.74 7.20 16.38
N LEU A 80 8.43 8.36 16.34
CA LEU A 80 9.79 8.59 15.80
C LEU A 80 10.18 7.59 14.69
N GLY A 81 9.51 7.71 13.55
CA GLY A 81 9.67 6.78 12.47
C GLY A 81 10.91 7.05 11.65
N TYR A 82 11.89 6.15 11.75
CA TYR A 82 12.96 6.08 10.77
C TYR A 82 12.44 5.34 9.54
N PHE A 83 12.72 5.90 8.37
CA PHE A 83 12.58 5.18 7.12
C PHE A 83 13.92 5.10 6.39
N LEU A 84 14.15 3.95 5.76
CA LEU A 84 15.33 3.70 4.94
C LEU A 84 14.88 3.50 3.49
N GLU A 85 15.51 4.23 2.58
CA GLU A 85 15.49 3.87 1.17
C GLU A 85 16.62 2.87 0.92
N ILE A 86 16.26 1.71 0.38
CA ILE A 86 17.20 0.63 0.10
C ILE A 86 17.18 0.38 -1.40
N THR A 87 18.35 0.47 -2.03
CA THR A 87 18.49 0.28 -3.48
C THR A 87 19.52 -0.81 -3.75
N ALA A 88 19.16 -1.83 -4.53
CA ALA A 88 20.09 -2.84 -4.99
C ALA A 88 20.50 -2.62 -6.45
N TYR A 89 21.80 -2.78 -6.70
CA TYR A 89 22.42 -2.71 -8.02
C TYR A 89 23.12 -4.02 -8.37
N GLY A 90 22.98 -4.48 -9.61
CA GLY A 90 23.75 -5.60 -10.15
C GLY A 90 25.18 -5.17 -10.47
N TYR A 91 26.14 -6.03 -10.15
CA TYR A 91 27.56 -5.81 -10.41
C TYR A 91 28.21 -7.06 -10.99
N GLU A 92 28.85 -6.90 -12.15
CA GLU A 92 29.64 -7.96 -12.80
C GLU A 92 30.81 -7.33 -13.56
N ASN A 93 32.00 -7.93 -13.44
CA ASN A 93 33.20 -7.55 -14.19
C ASN A 93 33.54 -6.04 -14.18
N GLY A 94 33.28 -5.33 -13.07
CA GLY A 94 33.58 -3.90 -12.95
C GLY A 94 32.46 -2.97 -13.45
N ILE A 95 31.36 -3.53 -13.96
CA ILE A 95 30.25 -2.76 -14.54
C ILE A 95 29.04 -2.84 -13.60
N VAL A 96 28.48 -1.67 -13.27
CA VAL A 96 27.20 -1.54 -12.57
C VAL A 96 26.10 -1.55 -13.63
N ASN A 97 25.21 -2.55 -13.60
CA ASN A 97 24.20 -2.73 -14.65
C ASN A 97 22.80 -2.30 -14.18
N SER A 98 22.00 -1.75 -15.10
CA SER A 98 20.81 -0.92 -14.83
C SER A 98 19.52 -1.73 -14.57
N GLY A 99 19.55 -2.63 -13.58
CA GLY A 99 18.37 -3.31 -13.04
C GLY A 99 18.14 -2.92 -11.58
N ILE A 100 17.59 -1.73 -11.34
CA ILE A 100 17.46 -1.15 -9.99
C ILE A 100 16.23 -1.72 -9.28
N ASN A 101 16.45 -2.37 -8.14
CA ASN A 101 15.37 -2.75 -7.22
C ASN A 101 15.38 -1.79 -6.04
N ASN A 102 14.22 -1.23 -5.71
CA ASN A 102 14.07 -0.34 -4.57
C ASN A 102 13.12 -0.95 -3.54
N TRP A 103 13.46 -0.73 -2.28
CA TRP A 103 12.61 -1.03 -1.13
C TRP A 103 12.51 0.19 -0.23
N LEU A 104 11.39 0.28 0.46
CA LEU A 104 11.20 1.17 1.60
C LEU A 104 11.20 0.29 2.86
N ALA A 105 12.07 0.60 3.81
CA ALA A 105 12.05 0.01 5.13
C ALA A 105 11.52 1.01 6.15
N THR A 106 10.68 0.55 7.06
CA THR A 106 10.08 1.37 8.11
C THR A 106 10.21 0.66 9.44
N TYR A 107 10.58 1.40 10.48
CA TYR A 107 10.68 0.85 11.83
C TYR A 107 9.48 1.26 12.67
N SER A 108 8.95 0.34 13.48
CA SER A 108 8.10 0.67 14.61
C SER A 108 8.51 -0.11 15.84
N SER A 109 8.27 0.45 17.02
CA SER A 109 8.52 -0.24 18.30
C SER A 109 7.64 -1.48 18.50
N ALA A 110 6.50 -1.57 17.81
CA ALA A 110 5.56 -2.68 17.93
C ALA A 110 5.88 -3.85 17.00
N SER A 111 6.41 -3.57 15.80
CA SER A 111 6.62 -4.57 14.74
C SER A 111 8.08 -4.73 14.31
N GLY A 112 8.99 -3.91 14.84
CA GLY A 112 10.36 -3.81 14.34
C GLY A 112 10.41 -3.27 12.91
N TRP A 113 11.47 -3.63 12.18
CA TRP A 113 11.65 -3.27 10.78
C TRP A 113 10.70 -4.05 9.86
N THR A 114 9.96 -3.33 9.04
CA THR A 114 9.17 -3.89 7.95
C THR A 114 9.74 -3.41 6.62
N LEU A 115 9.86 -4.32 5.65
CA LEU A 115 10.41 -4.02 4.32
C LEU A 115 9.32 -4.19 3.26
N VAL A 116 9.15 -3.17 2.42
CA VAL A 116 8.19 -3.19 1.29
C VAL A 116 8.96 -2.97 -0.01
N LYS A 117 8.81 -3.90 -0.95
CA LYS A 117 9.37 -3.75 -2.31
C LYS A 117 8.55 -2.72 -3.08
N ILE A 118 9.20 -1.68 -3.60
CA ILE A 118 8.53 -0.57 -4.31
C ILE A 118 8.85 -0.54 -5.80
N SER A 119 9.92 -1.23 -6.23
CA SER A 119 10.18 -1.48 -7.64
C SER A 119 10.90 -2.80 -7.85
N GLU A 120 10.68 -3.41 -9.01
CA GLU A 120 11.46 -4.55 -9.49
C GLU A 120 12.29 -4.13 -10.69
N ALA A 121 13.46 -4.75 -10.84
CA ALA A 121 14.24 -4.62 -12.06
C ALA A 121 13.42 -5.05 -13.29
N THR A 122 13.64 -4.38 -14.42
CA THR A 122 13.00 -4.71 -15.70
C THR A 122 13.17 -6.19 -16.03
N ALA A 123 12.09 -6.82 -16.51
CA ALA A 123 12.10 -8.22 -16.97
C ALA A 123 13.21 -8.44 -18.00
N GLY A 124 14.02 -9.48 -17.81
CA GLY A 124 15.23 -9.75 -18.62
C GLY A 124 16.54 -9.39 -17.93
N ASN A 125 16.51 -8.84 -16.71
CA ASN A 125 17.70 -8.69 -15.88
C ASN A 125 18.33 -10.06 -15.60
N THR A 126 19.53 -10.29 -16.13
CA THR A 126 20.29 -11.52 -15.94
C THR A 126 20.76 -11.67 -14.49
N TYR A 127 20.94 -10.59 -13.73
CA TYR A 127 21.58 -10.55 -12.40
C TYR A 127 20.76 -11.10 -11.22
N GLY A 128 19.48 -11.44 -11.42
CA GLY A 128 18.57 -11.80 -10.33
C GLY A 128 18.23 -10.62 -9.43
N THR A 129 17.15 -10.73 -8.63
CA THR A 129 16.81 -9.72 -7.62
C THR A 129 17.10 -10.27 -6.22
N PRO A 130 17.84 -9.54 -5.36
CA PRO A 130 18.08 -10.01 -4.00
C PRO A 130 16.76 -9.99 -3.22
N VAL A 131 16.47 -11.10 -2.55
CA VAL A 131 15.42 -11.15 -1.54
C VAL A 131 16.03 -10.63 -0.26
N LEU A 132 15.54 -9.50 0.23
CA LEU A 132 16.05 -8.84 1.43
C LEU A 132 15.04 -9.01 2.58
N ARG A 133 15.55 -9.11 3.80
CA ARG A 133 14.74 -9.04 5.03
C ARG A 133 15.53 -8.39 6.15
N PHE A 134 14.81 -7.93 7.17
CA PHE A 134 15.40 -7.61 8.46
C PHE A 134 15.28 -8.78 9.42
N THR A 135 16.35 -9.06 10.15
CA THR A 135 16.37 -9.95 11.32
C THR A 135 16.86 -9.12 12.51
N GLY A 136 15.91 -8.70 13.35
CA GLY A 136 16.16 -7.60 14.30
C GLY A 136 16.51 -6.32 13.53
N ASP A 137 17.65 -5.70 13.87
CA ASP A 137 18.16 -4.48 13.22
C ASP A 137 19.15 -4.76 12.07
N THR A 138 19.35 -6.03 11.71
CA THR A 138 20.28 -6.41 10.64
C THR A 138 19.53 -6.63 9.33
N LEU A 139 19.92 -5.90 8.27
CA LEU A 139 19.48 -6.17 6.90
C LEU A 139 20.29 -7.32 6.32
N GLU A 140 19.63 -8.39 5.91
CA GLU A 140 20.26 -9.57 5.35
C GLU A 140 19.56 -10.05 4.07
N THR A 141 20.27 -10.87 3.29
CA THR A 141 19.73 -11.53 2.10
C THR A 141 19.17 -12.91 2.44
N GLN A 142 18.02 -13.27 1.87
CA GLN A 142 17.49 -14.63 1.89
C GLN A 142 17.82 -15.43 0.62
N GLY A 143 18.55 -14.84 -0.33
CA GLY A 143 18.84 -15.44 -1.63
C GLY A 143 18.48 -14.55 -2.82
N LEU A 144 18.39 -15.15 -4.01
CA LEU A 144 18.12 -14.50 -5.29
C LEU A 144 16.89 -15.11 -5.96
N THR A 145 16.07 -14.28 -6.61
CA THR A 145 14.84 -14.73 -7.30
C THR A 145 15.09 -15.41 -8.65
N SER A 146 16.24 -15.19 -9.29
CA SER A 146 16.64 -15.89 -10.52
C SER A 146 18.16 -15.95 -10.62
N VAL A 147 18.68 -17.09 -11.07
CA VAL A 147 20.10 -17.40 -11.09
C VAL A 147 20.78 -16.63 -12.22
N SER A 148 21.68 -15.71 -11.88
CA SER A 148 22.98 -15.68 -12.52
C SER A 148 24.03 -15.44 -11.47
N THR A 149 25.26 -15.76 -11.85
CA THR A 149 26.53 -15.51 -11.17
C THR A 149 26.79 -14.05 -10.78
N GLY A 150 25.81 -13.16 -10.93
CA GLY A 150 25.89 -11.74 -10.60
C GLY A 150 26.07 -11.48 -9.11
N ARG A 151 26.99 -10.56 -8.80
CA ARG A 151 27.08 -9.96 -7.47
C ARG A 151 26.11 -8.78 -7.40
N TRP A 152 25.69 -8.43 -6.19
CA TRP A 152 24.92 -7.22 -5.96
C TRP A 152 25.55 -6.44 -4.81
N PHE A 153 25.28 -5.15 -4.79
CA PHE A 153 25.51 -4.31 -3.63
C PHE A 153 24.24 -3.53 -3.32
N VAL A 154 24.05 -3.22 -2.05
CA VAL A 154 22.91 -2.47 -1.55
C VAL A 154 23.38 -1.12 -1.06
N PHE A 155 22.70 -0.07 -1.50
CA PHE A 155 22.81 1.28 -0.97
C PHE A 155 21.65 1.51 0.01
N ILE A 156 21.97 2.05 1.19
CA ILE A 156 20.98 2.38 2.22
C ILE A 156 21.09 3.87 2.50
N ARG A 157 19.97 4.58 2.39
CA ARG A 157 19.85 5.98 2.81
C ARG A 157 18.85 6.06 3.94
N ALA A 158 19.31 6.55 5.09
CA ALA A 158 18.47 6.77 6.26
C ALA A 158 17.88 8.18 6.25
N PHE A 159 16.62 8.28 6.64
CA PHE A 159 15.93 9.54 6.83
C PHE A 159 15.34 9.60 8.23
N THR A 160 15.34 10.80 8.79
CA THR A 160 14.74 11.11 10.08
C THR A 160 13.72 12.21 9.86
N GLU A 161 12.53 12.10 10.42
CA GLU A 161 11.63 13.25 10.49
C GLU A 161 12.29 14.31 11.39
N ALA A 162 12.47 15.53 10.86
CA ALA A 162 12.93 16.65 11.67
C ALA A 162 11.85 16.97 12.71
N VAL A 163 12.25 17.05 13.98
CA VAL A 163 11.39 17.50 15.10
C VAL A 163 11.11 18.99 14.97
#